data_AF-A0A351R7L2-F1
#
_entry.id   AF-A0A351R7L2-F1
#
_cell.length_a   1.000
_cell.length_b   1.000
_cell.length_c   1.000
_cell.angle_alpha   90.00
_cell.angle_beta   90.00
_cell.angle_gamma   90.00
#
_symmetry.space_group_name_H-M   'P 1'
#
loop_
_entity.id
_entity.type
_entity.pdbx_description
1 polymer ?
#
loop_
_entity_poly.entity_id
_entity_poly.type
_entity_poly.pdbx_seq_one_letter_code
_entity_poly.pdbx_strand_id
1 'polypeptide(L)' 'MKTQRRTADEQYQLIMECRSSGLSDYQWCTEHNINPGTFYNWVKRL' A
#
# COMPACT_ATOMS: atom_id res chain seq x y z
N MET A 1 1.49 -16.70 11.47
CA MET A 1 1.31 -16.50 10.02
C MET A 1 2.49 -15.70 9.51
N LYS A 2 3.28 -16.21 8.56
CA LYS A 2 4.39 -15.44 7.99
C LYS A 2 3.79 -14.40 7.04
N THR A 3 3.77 -13.13 7.44
CA THR A 3 3.43 -12.03 6.52
C THR A 3 4.47 -12.05 5.41
N GLN A 4 4.07 -12.51 4.24
CA GLN A 4 4.92 -12.52 3.05
C GLN A 4 5.30 -11.06 2.77
N ARG A 5 6.58 -10.75 2.89
CA ARG A 5 7.06 -9.39 2.62
C ARG A 5 6.92 -9.13 1.14
N ARG A 6 6.06 -8.17 0.77
CA ARG A 6 5.95 -7.69 -0.61
C ARG A 6 7.28 -7.09 -1.05
N THR A 7 7.69 -7.35 -2.28
CA THR A 7 8.91 -6.77 -2.86
C THR A 7 8.75 -5.26 -3.07
N ALA A 8 9.84 -4.54 -3.35
CA ALA A 8 9.78 -3.10 -3.61
C ALA A 8 8.91 -2.78 -4.85
N ASP A 9 9.02 -3.58 -5.90
CA ASP A 9 8.20 -3.43 -7.11
C ASP A 9 6.71 -3.63 -6.82
N GLU A 10 6.34 -4.65 -6.04
CA GLU A 10 4.95 -4.87 -5.64
C GLU A 10 4.42 -3.69 -4.81
N GLN A 11 5.23 -3.16 -3.88
CA GLN A 11 4.87 -1.98 -3.11
C GLN A 11 4.64 -0.77 -4.02
N TYR A 12 5.50 -0.56 -5.01
CA TYR A 12 5.36 0.54 -5.97
C TYR A 12 4.07 0.41 -6.81
N GLN A 13 3.78 -0.78 -7.34
CA GLN A 13 2.55 -1.02 -8.11
C GLN A 13 1.30 -0.69 -7.29
N LEU A 14 1.26 -1.13 -6.03
CA LEU A 14 0.14 -0.85 -5.12
C LEU A 14 -0.01 0.64 -4.79
N ILE A 15 1.12 1.35 -4.63
CA ILE A 15 1.08 2.80 -4.43
C ILE A 15 0.52 3.49 -5.68
N MET A 16 0.93 3.07 -6.88
CA MET A 16 0.40 3.62 -8.13
C MET A 16 -1.10 3.34 -8.31
N GLU A 17 -1.54 2.13 -7.96
CA GLU A 17 -2.95 1.77 -7.96
C GLU A 17 -3.76 2.62 -6.97
N CYS A 18 -3.26 2.76 -5.74
CA CYS A 18 -3.86 3.63 -4.73
C CYS A 18 -4.01 5.07 -5.23
N ARG A 19 -2.94 5.63 -5.85
CA ARG A 19 -2.95 6.99 -6.40
C ARG A 19 -3.90 7.16 -7.58
N SER A 20 -4.06 6.12 -8.40
CA SER A 20 -4.99 6.13 -9.53
C SER A 20 -6.44 5.84 -9.14
N SER A 21 -6.68 5.25 -7.97
CA SER A 21 -8.03 4.86 -7.51
C SER A 21 -8.95 6.05 -7.22
N GLY A 22 -8.39 7.24 -7.00
CA GLY A 22 -9.15 8.41 -6.57
C GLY A 22 -9.67 8.35 -5.13
N LEU A 23 -9.35 7.28 -4.39
CA LEU A 23 -9.63 7.14 -2.96
C LEU A 23 -8.52 7.80 -2.13
N SER A 24 -8.82 8.08 -0.86
CA SER A 24 -7.77 8.41 0.10
C SER A 24 -6.93 7.18 0.43
N ASP A 25 -5.63 7.38 0.72
CA ASP A 25 -4.68 6.31 1.06
C ASP A 25 -5.24 5.40 2.18
N TYR A 26 -5.93 5.96 3.17
CA TYR A 26 -6.57 5.21 4.26
C TYR A 26 -7.74 4.34 3.80
N GLN A 27 -8.63 4.88 2.95
CA GLN A 27 -9.77 4.13 2.42
C GLN A 27 -9.30 2.98 1.54
N TRP A 28 -8.38 3.26 0.61
CA TRP A 28 -7.83 2.24 -0.27
C TRP A 28 -7.15 1.12 0.53
N CYS A 29 -6.37 1.46 1.56
CA CYS A 29 -5.77 0.48 2.47
C CYS A 29 -6.81 -0.37 3.18
N THR A 30 -7.90 0.24 3.66
CA THR A 30 -8.98 -0.47 4.36
C THR A 30 -9.67 -1.47 3.44
N GLU A 31 -9.98 -1.07 2.19
CA GLU A 31 -10.58 -1.94 1.18
C GLU A 31 -9.67 -3.09 0.77
N HIS A 32 -8.36 -2.83 0.64
CA HIS A 32 -7.37 -3.83 0.21
C HIS A 32 -6.80 -4.66 1.37
N ASN A 33 -7.35 -4.50 2.57
CA ASN A 33 -6.89 -5.16 3.79
C ASN A 33 -5.39 -4.94 4.07
N ILE A 34 -4.88 -3.76 3.70
CA ILE A 34 -3.51 -3.33 3.95
C ILE A 34 -3.50 -2.46 5.20
N ASN A 35 -2.57 -2.71 6.11
CA ASN A 35 -2.41 -1.83 7.26
C ASN A 35 -1.93 -0.44 6.78
N PRO A 36 -2.67 0.65 7.08
CA PRO A 36 -2.28 1.99 6.64
C PRO A 36 -0.88 2.41 7.11
N GLY A 37 -0.46 1.97 8.31
CA GLY A 37 0.89 2.24 8.81
C GLY A 37 1.98 1.56 7.99
N THR A 38 1.73 0.35 7.49
CA THR A 38 2.65 -0.32 6.55
C THR A 38 2.68 0.41 5.21
N PHE A 39 1.52 0.82 4.71
CA PHE A 39 1.42 1.55 3.45
C PHE A 39 2.14 2.89 3.49
N TYR A 40 1.95 3.69 4.55
CA TYR A 40 2.68 4.95 4.72
C TYR A 40 4.19 4.75 4.85
N ASN A 41 4.64 3.63 5.43
CA ASN A 41 6.06 3.29 5.42
C ASN A 41 6.59 3.01 4.00
N TRP A 42 5.79 2.39 3.13
CA TRP A 42 6.15 2.20 1.72
C TRP A 42 6.19 3.53 0.98
N VAL A 43 5.16 4.36 1.12
CA VAL A 43 5.09 5.69 0.51
C VAL A 43 6.26 6.58 0.94
N LYS A 44 6.69 6.52 2.20
CA LYS A 44 7.84 7.29 2.71
C LYS A 44 9.20 6.80 2.17
N ARG A 45 9.28 5.54 1.73
CA ARG A 45 10.50 4.91 1.21
C ARG A 45 10.60 4.98 -0.31
N LEU A 46 9.52 5.41 -0.97
CA LEU A 46 9.42 5.67 -2.39
C LEU A 46 9.95 7.07 -2.71
#